data_AF-N2AE77-F1
#
_entry.id   AF-N2AE77-F1
#
_cell.length_a   1.000
_cell.length_b   1.000
_cell.length_c   1.000
_cell.angle_alpha   90.00
_cell.angle_beta   90.00
_cell.angle_gamma   90.00
#
_symmetry.space_group_name_H-M   'P 1'
#
loop_
_entity.id
_entity.type
_entity.pdbx_description
1 polymer ?
#
loop_
_entity_poly.entity_id
_entity_poly.type
_entity_poly.pdbx_seq_one_letter_code
_entity_poly.pdbx_strand_id
1 'polypeptide(L)'
;MSKAEQYIAKIIFRNRILAYKGQQFEDFFVSVMTKFNPNFQPVKAYGNIGDQKNDGFDRTTGTYYQVFAPEDITKDKTINDGVKKLKNDFEGLYEHWDNICPIKYYFFVTNDKYNGIPAPIIRMAIDLDNNPLYKNINIKTFSAKD
;
A
#
# COMPACT_ATOMS: atom_id res chain seq x y z
N MET A 1 -17.35 -20.05 9.42
CA MET A 1 -17.22 -19.19 10.62
C MET A 1 -18.60 -18.90 11.19
N SER A 2 -18.76 -19.07 12.49
CA SER A 2 -19.91 -18.60 13.26
C SER A 2 -19.97 -17.08 13.34
N LYS A 3 -21.12 -16.53 13.74
CA LYS A 3 -21.27 -15.07 13.98
C LYS A 3 -20.28 -14.56 15.05
N ALA A 4 -20.02 -15.36 16.08
CA ALA A 4 -19.06 -15.02 17.13
C ALA A 4 -17.63 -14.94 16.59
N GLU A 5 -17.22 -15.92 15.77
CA GLU A 5 -15.89 -15.92 15.14
C GLU A 5 -15.71 -14.71 14.21
N GLN A 6 -16.73 -14.36 13.41
CA GLN A 6 -16.69 -13.17 12.55
C GLN A 6 -16.55 -11.88 13.38
N TYR A 7 -17.28 -11.79 14.50
CA TYR A 7 -17.21 -10.62 15.39
C TYR A 7 -15.82 -10.50 16.03
N ILE A 8 -15.27 -11.61 16.53
CA ILE A 8 -13.91 -11.65 17.09
C ILE A 8 -12.87 -11.29 16.04
N ALA A 9 -12.97 -11.82 14.81
CA ALA A 9 -12.07 -11.49 13.72
C ALA A 9 -12.08 -9.99 13.39
N LYS A 10 -13.26 -9.35 13.37
CA LYS A 10 -13.38 -7.89 13.17
C LYS A 10 -12.69 -7.10 14.28
N ILE A 11 -12.83 -7.50 15.53
CA ILE A 11 -12.16 -6.85 16.66
C ILE A 11 -10.64 -7.01 16.54
N ILE A 12 -10.15 -8.21 16.26
CA ILE A 12 -8.71 -8.50 16.09
C ILE A 12 -8.15 -7.66 14.94
N PHE A 13 -8.85 -7.61 13.80
CA PHE A 13 -8.45 -6.80 12.65
C PHE A 13 -8.33 -5.32 13.04
N ARG A 14 -9.40 -4.75 13.62
CA ARG A 14 -9.43 -3.35 14.06
C ARG A 14 -8.28 -3.03 15.03
N ASN A 15 -8.03 -3.90 16.01
CA ASN A 15 -6.94 -3.71 16.97
C ASN A 15 -5.56 -3.74 16.30
N ARG A 16 -5.35 -4.63 15.32
CA ARG A 16 -4.09 -4.68 14.55
C ARG A 16 -3.87 -3.43 13.71
N ILE A 17 -4.91 -2.93 13.03
CA ILE A 17 -4.84 -1.66 12.30
C ILE A 17 -4.39 -0.52 13.24
N LEU A 18 -4.99 -0.40 14.42
CA LEU A 18 -4.67 0.67 15.38
C LEU A 18 -3.26 0.52 15.99
N ALA A 19 -2.84 -0.72 16.29
CA ALA A 19 -1.61 -0.99 17.02
C ALA A 19 -0.36 -1.06 16.14
N TYR A 20 -0.46 -1.68 14.96
CA TYR A 20 0.71 -1.95 14.12
C TYR A 20 1.23 -0.70 13.42
N LYS A 21 2.56 -0.61 13.32
CA LYS A 21 3.30 0.50 12.71
C LYS A 21 4.47 -0.06 11.91
N GLY A 22 4.93 0.67 10.91
CA GLY A 22 6.07 0.26 10.06
C GLY A 22 5.94 -1.19 9.59
N GLN A 23 7.01 -1.97 9.76
CA GLN A 23 7.11 -3.36 9.33
C GLN A 23 5.98 -4.26 9.88
N GLN A 24 5.51 -4.03 11.11
CA GLN A 24 4.44 -4.87 11.68
C GLN A 24 3.13 -4.78 10.87
N PHE A 25 2.85 -3.60 10.32
CA PHE A 25 1.67 -3.42 9.49
C PHE A 25 1.88 -3.99 8.08
N GLU A 26 3.07 -3.83 7.52
CA GLU A 26 3.44 -4.43 6.23
C GLU A 26 3.34 -5.97 6.28
N ASP A 27 3.93 -6.60 7.29
CA ASP A 27 3.84 -8.05 7.51
C ASP A 27 2.38 -8.50 7.66
N PHE A 28 1.56 -7.69 8.35
CA PHE A 28 0.14 -7.96 8.50
C PHE A 28 -0.62 -7.85 7.17
N PHE A 29 -0.37 -6.81 6.39
CA PHE A 29 -0.95 -6.63 5.06
C PHE A 29 -0.58 -7.79 4.14
N VAL A 30 0.70 -8.14 4.06
CA VAL A 30 1.20 -9.28 3.29
C VAL A 30 0.51 -10.58 3.74
N SER A 31 0.35 -10.81 5.04
CA SER A 31 -0.33 -12.01 5.56
C SER A 31 -1.81 -12.08 5.14
N VAL A 32 -2.50 -10.94 5.11
CA VAL A 32 -3.89 -10.85 4.67
C VAL A 32 -3.98 -11.07 3.16
N MET A 33 -3.17 -10.37 2.38
CA MET A 33 -3.18 -10.46 0.90
C MET A 33 -2.83 -11.84 0.40
N THR A 34 -1.84 -12.52 1.02
CA THR A 34 -1.47 -13.90 0.69
C THR A 34 -2.64 -14.88 0.87
N LYS A 35 -3.54 -14.61 1.82
CA LYS A 35 -4.73 -15.46 2.05
C LYS A 35 -5.92 -15.06 1.17
N PHE A 36 -6.01 -13.78 0.82
CA PHE A 36 -7.11 -13.22 0.05
C PHE A 36 -6.95 -13.48 -1.45
N ASN A 37 -5.75 -13.27 -1.99
CA ASN A 37 -5.45 -13.42 -3.41
C ASN A 37 -4.37 -14.51 -3.63
N PRO A 38 -4.73 -15.68 -4.21
CA PRO A 38 -3.78 -16.75 -4.50
C PRO A 38 -2.64 -16.36 -5.47
N ASN A 39 -2.82 -15.32 -6.28
CA ASN A 39 -1.80 -14.82 -7.22
C ASN A 39 -0.92 -13.73 -6.60
N PHE A 40 -1.20 -13.31 -5.36
CA PHE A 40 -0.39 -12.31 -4.68
C PHE A 40 0.99 -12.87 -4.36
N GLN A 41 2.01 -12.19 -4.87
CA GLN A 41 3.41 -12.48 -4.64
C GLN A 41 4.01 -11.39 -3.74
N PRO A 42 4.37 -11.69 -2.48
CA PRO A 42 5.14 -10.74 -1.68
C PRO A 42 6.54 -10.57 -2.24
N VAL A 43 7.07 -9.36 -2.11
CA VAL A 43 8.46 -9.03 -2.46
C VAL A 43 9.20 -8.71 -1.17
N LYS A 44 10.36 -9.33 -1.00
CA LYS A 44 11.20 -9.11 0.17
C LYS A 44 12.44 -8.35 -0.23
N ALA A 45 12.84 -7.38 0.59
CA ALA A 45 14.07 -6.66 0.39
C ALA A 45 15.28 -7.62 0.36
N TYR A 46 16.19 -7.42 -0.60
CA TYR A 46 17.40 -8.24 -0.74
C TYR A 46 18.67 -7.39 -0.62
N GLY A 47 19.36 -7.51 0.52
CA GLY A 47 20.61 -6.80 0.78
C GLY A 47 20.50 -5.30 0.47
N ASN A 48 21.45 -4.78 -0.30
CA ASN A 48 21.49 -3.36 -0.67
C ASN A 48 20.54 -3.00 -1.84
N ILE A 49 19.94 -3.98 -2.50
CA ILE A 49 19.01 -3.76 -3.63
C ILE A 49 17.64 -3.29 -3.10
N GLY A 50 17.31 -3.65 -1.86
CA GLY A 50 16.00 -3.35 -1.28
C GLY A 50 14.89 -4.19 -1.93
N ASP A 51 13.66 -3.71 -1.80
CA ASP A 51 12.42 -4.29 -2.35
C ASP A 51 12.07 -3.72 -3.74
N GLN A 52 12.88 -2.77 -4.24
CA GLN A 52 12.60 -2.00 -5.45
C GLN A 52 11.20 -1.37 -5.45
N LYS A 53 10.77 -0.83 -4.30
CA LYS A 53 9.52 -0.08 -4.13
C LYS A 53 8.26 -0.92 -4.37
N ASN A 54 8.28 -2.16 -3.91
CA ASN A 54 7.22 -3.13 -4.12
C ASN A 54 7.16 -4.04 -2.90
N ASP A 55 6.06 -4.01 -2.14
CA ASP A 55 5.86 -4.92 -1.01
C ASP A 55 5.12 -6.20 -1.44
N GLY A 56 4.47 -6.14 -2.60
CA GLY A 56 3.85 -7.30 -3.23
C GLY A 56 2.99 -6.93 -4.42
N PHE A 57 2.76 -7.91 -5.29
CA PHE A 57 2.08 -7.69 -6.56
C PHE A 57 1.33 -8.93 -7.04
N ASP A 58 0.38 -8.72 -7.94
CA ASP A 58 -0.28 -9.75 -8.74
C ASP A 58 0.10 -9.53 -10.21
N ARG A 59 0.96 -10.41 -10.72
CA ARG A 59 1.45 -10.37 -12.11
C ARG A 59 0.36 -10.65 -13.15
N THR A 60 -0.72 -11.31 -12.76
CA THR A 60 -1.81 -11.68 -13.68
C THR A 60 -2.69 -10.48 -14.02
N THR A 61 -2.81 -9.54 -13.08
CA THR A 61 -3.59 -8.30 -13.23
C THR A 61 -2.71 -7.06 -13.43
N GLY A 62 -1.41 -7.15 -13.16
CA GLY A 62 -0.51 -5.98 -13.13
C GLY A 62 -0.80 -5.06 -11.94
N THR A 63 -1.21 -5.64 -10.80
CA THR A 63 -1.57 -4.88 -9.59
C THR A 63 -0.42 -4.89 -8.61
N TYR A 64 0.01 -3.72 -8.16
CA TYR A 64 1.14 -3.51 -7.26
C TYR A 64 0.71 -2.79 -6.00
N TYR A 65 1.36 -3.14 -4.89
CA TYR A 65 1.08 -2.58 -3.58
C TYR A 65 2.37 -2.07 -2.94
N GLN A 66 2.34 -0.83 -2.45
CA GLN A 66 3.36 -0.29 -1.57
C GLN A 66 2.70 0.20 -0.29
N VAL A 67 3.23 -0.25 0.84
CA VAL A 67 2.77 -0.01 2.19
C VAL A 67 3.45 1.23 2.78
N PHE A 68 2.62 2.06 3.40
CA PHE A 68 3.00 3.20 4.20
C PHE A 68 2.28 3.14 5.55
N ALA A 69 3.04 2.80 6.60
CA ALA A 69 2.51 2.64 7.94
C ALA A 69 3.17 3.60 8.94
N PRO A 70 2.85 4.90 8.89
CA PRO A 70 3.44 5.87 9.79
C PRO A 70 3.02 5.61 11.25
N GLU A 71 3.85 6.07 12.20
CA GLU A 71 3.49 6.00 13.61
C GLU A 71 2.27 6.86 13.95
N ASP A 72 2.20 8.04 13.34
CA ASP A 72 1.16 9.05 13.53
C ASP A 72 0.93 9.83 12.24
N ILE A 73 -0.20 9.56 11.58
CA ILE A 73 -0.61 10.13 10.29
C ILE A 73 -1.18 11.55 10.42
N THR A 74 -1.41 12.05 11.64
CA THR A 74 -2.06 13.35 11.88
C THR A 74 -1.08 14.52 11.90
N LYS A 75 0.23 14.25 11.95
CA LYS A 75 1.28 15.26 11.99
C LYS A 75 1.62 15.78 10.59
N ASP A 76 1.70 17.10 10.42
CA ASP A 76 2.06 17.75 9.15
C ASP A 76 3.35 17.20 8.52
N LYS A 77 4.38 16.98 9.35
CA LYS A 77 5.63 16.36 8.89
C LYS A 77 5.39 15.00 8.27
N THR A 78 4.62 14.14 8.95
CA THR A 78 4.29 12.79 8.45
C THR A 78 3.48 12.85 7.16
N ILE A 79 2.56 13.82 7.04
CA ILE A 79 1.77 14.03 5.84
C ILE A 79 2.70 14.38 4.66
N ASN A 80 3.61 15.33 4.87
CA ASN A 80 4.59 15.75 3.85
C ASN A 80 5.53 14.61 3.46
N ASP A 81 5.98 13.81 4.44
CA ASP A 81 6.82 12.64 4.19
C ASP A 81 6.04 11.55 3.43
N GLY A 82 4.75 11.37 3.73
CA GLY A 82 3.86 10.47 3.01
C GLY A 82 3.64 10.87 1.55
N VAL A 83 3.48 12.17 1.26
CA VAL A 83 3.40 12.70 -0.11
C VAL A 83 4.68 12.41 -0.89
N LYS A 84 5.85 12.69 -0.29
CA LYS A 84 7.14 12.40 -0.91
C LYS A 84 7.35 10.91 -1.14
N LYS A 85 6.99 10.08 -0.16
CA LYS A 85 7.11 8.63 -0.23
C LYS A 85 6.23 8.06 -1.34
N LEU A 86 4.96 8.45 -1.41
CA LEU A 86 4.04 8.03 -2.48
C LEU A 86 4.63 8.29 -3.87
N LYS A 87 5.11 9.52 -4.11
CA LYS A 87 5.73 9.90 -5.37
C LYS A 87 6.98 9.07 -5.67
N ASN A 88 7.93 9.05 -4.74
CA ASN A 88 9.22 8.37 -4.93
C ASN A 88 9.08 6.85 -5.08
N ASP A 89 8.16 6.24 -4.34
CA ASP A 89 7.93 4.80 -4.42
C ASP A 89 7.26 4.44 -5.74
N PHE A 90 6.24 5.19 -6.18
CA PHE A 90 5.60 4.92 -7.47
C PHE A 90 6.56 5.12 -8.65
N GLU A 91 7.32 6.23 -8.67
CA GLU A 91 8.29 6.51 -9.74
C GLU A 91 9.38 5.42 -9.77
N GLY A 92 9.92 5.04 -8.62
CA GLY A 92 10.92 3.96 -8.53
C GLY A 92 10.35 2.59 -8.93
N LEU A 93 9.10 2.29 -8.55
CA LEU A 93 8.41 1.08 -8.99
C LEU A 93 8.29 1.05 -10.52
N TYR A 94 7.82 2.16 -11.11
CA TYR A 94 7.67 2.29 -12.55
C TYR A 94 8.99 2.06 -13.29
N GLU A 95 10.08 2.69 -12.82
CA GLU A 95 11.42 2.54 -13.40
C GLU A 95 11.93 1.09 -13.36
N HIS A 96 11.66 0.35 -12.27
CA HIS A 96 12.20 -0.99 -12.07
C HIS A 96 11.32 -2.11 -12.64
N TRP A 97 10.00 -1.96 -12.63
CA TRP A 97 9.07 -3.07 -12.85
C TRP A 97 8.27 -2.99 -14.14
N ASP A 98 7.94 -1.80 -14.65
CA ASP A 98 6.95 -1.66 -15.73
C ASP A 98 7.38 -2.37 -17.03
N ASN A 99 8.68 -2.34 -17.35
CA ASN A 99 9.22 -3.03 -18.53
C ASN A 99 9.23 -4.57 -18.40
N ILE A 100 9.18 -5.10 -17.17
CA ILE A 100 9.26 -6.55 -16.90
C ILE A 100 7.86 -7.14 -16.70
N CYS A 101 7.03 -6.43 -15.95
CA CYS A 101 5.65 -6.78 -15.66
C CYS A 101 4.85 -5.47 -15.64
N PRO A 102 4.17 -5.14 -16.75
CA PRO A 102 3.50 -3.86 -16.90
C PRO A 102 2.53 -3.55 -15.77
N ILE A 103 2.65 -2.34 -15.24
CA ILE A 103 1.82 -1.85 -14.15
C ILE A 103 0.47 -1.45 -14.76
N LYS A 104 -0.62 -1.92 -14.14
CA LYS A 104 -2.01 -1.54 -14.50
C LYS A 104 -2.72 -0.87 -13.34
N TYR A 105 -2.39 -1.30 -12.13
CA TYR A 105 -2.92 -0.75 -10.90
C TYR A 105 -1.79 -0.59 -9.89
N TYR A 106 -1.71 0.57 -9.27
CA TYR A 106 -0.84 0.82 -8.15
C TYR A 106 -1.66 1.29 -6.95
N PHE A 107 -1.48 0.62 -5.83
CA PHE A 107 -2.14 0.93 -4.57
C PHE A 107 -1.12 1.37 -3.52
N PHE A 108 -1.26 2.61 -3.08
CA PHE A 108 -0.53 3.11 -1.93
C PHE A 108 -1.31 2.80 -0.65
N VAL A 109 -0.91 1.72 0.01
CA VAL A 109 -1.59 1.16 1.18
C VAL A 109 -1.17 1.92 2.42
N THR A 110 -2.07 2.76 2.93
CA THR A 110 -1.80 3.62 4.08
C THR A 110 -2.46 3.04 5.33
N ASN A 111 -1.68 2.79 6.39
CA ASN A 111 -2.27 2.58 7.70
C ASN A 111 -2.76 3.91 8.27
N ASP A 112 -3.99 4.28 7.92
CA ASP A 112 -4.66 5.49 8.36
C ASP A 112 -5.18 5.41 9.80
N LYS A 113 -5.14 4.21 10.40
CA LYS A 113 -5.65 3.94 11.76
C LYS A 113 -7.11 4.37 11.94
N TYR A 114 -7.91 4.28 10.87
CA TYR A 114 -9.29 4.79 10.80
C TYR A 114 -9.44 6.32 10.94
N ASN A 115 -8.35 7.09 10.88
CA ASN A 115 -8.41 8.55 10.85
C ASN A 115 -8.64 9.10 9.43
N GLY A 116 -8.65 8.24 8.42
CA GLY A 116 -8.70 8.63 7.01
C GLY A 116 -7.33 9.05 6.48
N ILE A 117 -7.18 8.98 5.16
CA ILE A 117 -5.97 9.42 4.48
C ILE A 117 -6.00 10.95 4.34
N PRO A 118 -4.95 11.66 4.78
CA PRO A 118 -4.84 13.11 4.63
C PRO A 118 -5.00 13.56 3.18
N ALA A 119 -5.73 14.67 2.97
CA ALA A 119 -6.00 15.22 1.64
C ALA A 119 -4.74 15.45 0.77
N PRO A 120 -3.57 15.89 1.30
CA PRO A 120 -2.37 16.04 0.48
C PRO A 120 -1.88 14.73 -0.16
N ILE A 121 -2.00 13.59 0.53
CA ILE A 121 -1.62 12.28 -0.01
C ILE A 121 -2.59 11.87 -1.12
N ILE A 122 -3.90 12.08 -0.90
CA ILE A 122 -4.94 11.81 -1.92
C ILE A 122 -4.70 12.66 -3.18
N ARG A 123 -4.40 13.96 -3.00
CA ARG A 123 -4.09 14.86 -4.13
C ARG A 123 -2.89 14.38 -4.92
N MET A 124 -1.80 14.00 -4.25
CA MET A 124 -0.63 13.45 -4.94
C MET A 124 -0.95 12.18 -5.74
N ALA A 125 -1.78 11.28 -5.20
CA ALA A 125 -2.21 10.09 -5.96
C ALA A 125 -2.98 10.47 -7.23
N ILE A 126 -3.90 11.44 -7.13
CA ILE A 126 -4.66 11.96 -8.28
C ILE A 126 -3.74 12.68 -9.29
N ASP A 127 -2.77 13.44 -8.81
CA ASP A 127 -1.80 14.15 -9.68
C ASP A 127 -0.95 13.16 -10.48
N LEU A 128 -0.53 12.05 -9.84
CA LEU A 128 0.18 10.97 -10.53
C LEU A 128 -0.73 10.23 -11.51
N ASP A 129 -1.97 9.91 -11.14
CA ASP A 129 -2.96 9.22 -11.98
C ASP A 129 -3.28 10.03 -13.26
N ASN A 130 -3.35 11.36 -13.13
CA ASN A 130 -3.60 12.26 -14.25
C ASN A 130 -2.35 12.58 -15.10
N ASN A 131 -1.16 12.13 -14.68
CA ASN A 131 0.06 12.42 -15.41
C ASN A 131 0.06 11.69 -16.77
N PRO A 132 0.21 12.39 -17.91
CA PRO A 132 0.21 11.76 -19.24
C PRO A 132 1.24 10.65 -19.42
N LEU A 133 2.34 10.67 -18.66
CA LEU A 133 3.35 9.61 -18.66
C LEU A 133 2.78 8.28 -18.16
N TYR A 134 1.83 8.32 -17.22
CA TYR A 134 1.28 7.14 -16.55
C TYR A 134 -0.16 6.83 -16.96
N LYS A 135 -0.63 7.39 -18.08
CA LYS A 135 -2.04 7.34 -18.54
C LYS A 135 -2.70 5.95 -18.63
N ASN A 136 -1.91 4.87 -18.61
CA ASN A 136 -2.38 3.48 -18.69
C ASN A 136 -2.35 2.76 -17.32
N ILE A 137 -2.02 3.48 -16.25
CA ILE A 137 -1.88 2.98 -14.89
C ILE A 137 -2.91 3.67 -14.02
N ASN A 138 -3.69 2.90 -13.28
CA ASN A 138 -4.62 3.43 -12.28
C ASN A 138 -3.90 3.54 -10.94
N ILE A 139 -3.72 4.75 -10.44
CA ILE A 139 -3.00 5.05 -9.20
C ILE A 139 -4.03 5.42 -8.12
N LYS A 140 -4.08 4.62 -7.06
CA LYS A 140 -5.08 4.76 -5.99
C LYS A 140 -4.45 4.65 -4.62
N THR A 141 -5.12 5.25 -3.65
CA THR A 141 -4.84 5.00 -2.24
C THR A 141 -5.67 3.82 -1.73
N PHE A 142 -5.16 3.13 -0.72
CA PHE A 142 -5.84 2.01 -0.05
C PHE A 142 -5.76 2.24 1.46
N SER A 143 -6.87 2.10 2.18
CA SER A 143 -7.02 2.44 3.60
C SER A 143 -7.65 1.31 4.40
N ALA A 144 -7.75 1.45 5.72
CA ALA A 144 -8.28 0.38 6.59
C ALA A 144 -9.78 0.05 6.40
N LYS A 145 -10.51 0.81 5.57
CA LYS A 145 -11.92 0.58 5.25
C LYS A 145 -12.15 -0.20 3.95
N ASP A 146 -11.11 -0.34 3.12
CA ASP A 146 -11.16 -0.99 1.81
C ASP A 146 -10.91 -2.51 1.97
#